data_AF-A0A6L3NNT6-F1
#
_entry.id   AF-A0A6L3NNT6-F1
#
_cell.length_a   1.000
_cell.length_b   1.000
_cell.length_c   1.000
_cell.angle_alpha   90.00
_cell.angle_beta   90.00
_cell.angle_gamma   90.00
#
_symmetry.space_group_name_H-M   'P 1'
#
loop_
_entity.id
_entity.type
_entity.pdbx_description
1 polymer ?
#
loop_
_entity_poly.entity_id
_entity_poly.type
_entity_poly.pdbx_seq_one_letter_code
_entity_poly.pdbx_strand_id
1 'polypeptide(L)'
;MQILKLENFIRDGGWRGACARMLGIFIVYLGFIYIPTAVYFLSDSFGVLGMSGEQIKKHEAILYVVRIGVVLIIVAEILRMLIVTIKNRR
;
A
#
# COMPACT_ATOMS: atom_id res chain seq x y z
N MET A 1 -17.78 -3.51 -16.32
CA MET A 1 -17.04 -2.75 -17.35
C MET A 1 -16.08 -1.70 -16.79
N GLN A 2 -16.38 -1.03 -15.66
CA GLN A 2 -15.46 -0.05 -15.04
C GLN A 2 -14.22 -0.68 -14.37
N ILE A 3 -14.36 -1.86 -13.77
CA ILE A 3 -13.25 -2.59 -13.12
C ILE A 3 -12.15 -2.97 -14.14
N LEU A 4 -12.55 -3.45 -15.31
CA LEU A 4 -11.64 -3.74 -16.44
C LEU A 4 -10.85 -2.51 -16.92
N LYS A 5 -11.44 -1.32 -16.85
CA LYS A 5 -10.73 -0.07 -17.19
C LYS A 5 -9.67 0.27 -16.14
N LEU A 6 -9.96 0.04 -14.86
CA LEU A 6 -9.02 0.27 -13.77
C LEU A 6 -7.84 -0.72 -13.84
N GLU A 7 -8.10 -2.01 -14.07
CA GLU A 7 -7.04 -3.00 -14.26
C GLU A 7 -6.13 -2.65 -15.43
N ASN A 8 -6.71 -2.27 -16.57
CA ASN A 8 -5.94 -1.85 -17.74
C ASN A 8 -5.13 -0.58 -17.47
N PHE A 9 -5.67 0.36 -16.69
CA PHE A 9 -4.96 1.58 -16.29
C PHE A 9 -3.79 1.29 -15.34
N ILE A 10 -3.98 0.38 -14.38
CA ILE A 10 -2.94 -0.07 -13.44
C ILE A 10 -1.86 -0.89 -14.15
N ARG A 11 -2.21 -1.65 -15.19
CA ARG A 11 -1.25 -2.45 -15.99
C ARG A 11 -0.46 -1.62 -16.99
N ASP A 12 -0.86 -0.38 -17.27
CA ASP A 12 -0.14 0.50 -18.17
C ASP A 12 1.31 0.71 -17.69
N GLY A 13 2.25 0.61 -18.63
CA GLY A 13 3.69 0.79 -18.37
C GLY A 13 4.10 2.25 -18.27
N GLY A 14 3.25 3.18 -18.71
CA GLY A 14 3.52 4.62 -18.67
C GLY A 14 3.45 5.24 -17.26
N TRP A 15 3.77 6.54 -17.19
CA TRP A 15 3.77 7.31 -15.94
C TRP A 15 2.43 7.29 -15.21
N ARG A 16 1.31 7.27 -15.96
CA ARG A 16 -0.05 7.23 -15.39
C ARG A 16 -0.31 5.94 -14.62
N GLY A 17 0.05 4.79 -15.20
CA GLY A 17 -0.08 3.49 -14.56
C GLY A 17 0.84 3.35 -13.34
N ALA A 18 2.07 3.89 -13.42
CA ALA A 18 2.98 3.94 -12.28
C ALA A 18 2.43 4.79 -11.13
N CYS A 19 1.88 5.98 -11.40
CA CYS A 19 1.21 6.79 -10.39
C CYS A 19 0.02 6.06 -9.74
N ALA A 20 -0.78 5.35 -10.54
CA ALA A 20 -1.91 4.56 -10.03
C ALA A 20 -1.45 3.44 -9.10
N ARG A 21 -0.39 2.70 -9.47
CA ARG A 21 0.21 1.66 -8.63
C ARG A 21 0.79 2.24 -7.34
N MET A 22 1.53 3.35 -7.43
CA MET A 22 2.07 4.06 -6.26
C MET A 22 0.98 4.53 -5.31
N LEU A 23 -0.12 5.08 -5.83
CA LEU A 23 -1.27 5.49 -5.04
C LEU A 23 -1.95 4.29 -4.37
N GLY A 24 -2.08 3.15 -5.07
CA GLY A 24 -2.59 1.91 -4.49
C GLY A 24 -1.70 1.39 -3.35
N ILE A 25 -0.38 1.35 -3.55
CA ILE A 25 0.59 0.97 -2.51
C ILE A 25 0.47 1.90 -1.30
N PHE A 26 0.32 3.20 -1.53
CA PHE A 26 0.16 4.19 -0.47
C PHE A 26 -1.12 3.98 0.33
N ILE A 27 -2.26 3.74 -0.34
CA ILE A 27 -3.55 3.44 0.32
C ILE A 27 -3.44 2.18 1.19
N VAL A 28 -2.84 1.11 0.65
CA VAL A 28 -2.63 -0.13 1.41
C VAL A 28 -1.75 0.11 2.63
N TYR A 29 -0.66 0.86 2.47
CA TYR A 29 0.25 1.21 3.57
C TYR A 29 -0.44 2.02 4.67
N LEU A 30 -1.24 3.03 4.29
CA LEU A 30 -2.08 3.76 5.24
C LEU A 30 -3.05 2.82 5.97
N GLY A 31 -3.64 1.87 5.25
CA GLY A 31 -4.49 0.83 5.84
C GLY A 31 -3.80 0.12 6.99
N PHE A 32 -2.56 -0.36 6.79
CA PHE A 32 -1.78 -0.99 7.85
C PHE A 32 -1.49 -0.07 9.03
N ILE A 33 -1.15 1.20 8.79
CA ILE A 33 -0.88 2.18 9.85
C ILE A 33 -2.11 2.40 10.74
N TYR A 34 -3.30 2.49 10.14
CA TYR A 34 -4.52 2.84 10.86
C TYR A 34 -5.26 1.63 11.47
N ILE A 35 -4.74 0.40 11.34
CA ILE A 35 -5.35 -0.80 11.96
C ILE A 35 -5.61 -0.59 13.46
N PRO A 36 -4.65 -0.16 14.29
CA PRO A 36 -4.89 -0.01 15.72
C PRO A 36 -5.95 1.05 16.03
N THR A 37 -6.00 2.11 15.23
CA THR A 37 -7.00 3.18 15.36
C THR A 37 -8.41 2.66 15.02
N ALA A 38 -8.53 1.90 13.93
CA ALA A 38 -9.79 1.29 13.53
C ALA A 38 -10.26 0.25 14.58
N VAL A 39 -9.35 -0.56 15.10
CA VAL A 39 -9.68 -1.53 16.16
C VAL A 39 -10.08 -0.84 17.46
N TYR A 40 -9.40 0.24 17.84
CA TYR A 40 -9.79 1.06 18.99
C TYR A 40 -11.20 1.64 18.82
N PHE A 41 -11.49 2.24 17.66
CA PHE A 41 -12.81 2.77 17.35
C PHE A 41 -13.90 1.69 17.40
N LEU A 42 -13.63 0.50 16.86
CA LEU A 42 -14.59 -0.62 16.89
C LEU A 42 -14.80 -1.15 18.31
N SER A 43 -13.74 -1.19 19.12
CA SER A 43 -13.80 -1.60 20.53
C SER A 43 -14.68 -0.66 21.34
N ASP A 44 -14.47 0.65 21.19
CA ASP A 44 -15.23 1.69 21.89
C ASP A 44 -16.70 1.75 21.43
N SER A 45 -16.94 1.63 20.11
CA SER A 45 -18.29 1.77 19.54
C SER A 45 -19.18 0.53 19.71
N PHE A 46 -18.58 -0.67 19.74
CA PHE A 46 -19.33 -1.94 19.70
C PHE A 46 -19.05 -2.86 20.89
N GLY A 47 -18.25 -2.41 21.87
CA GLY A 47 -17.93 -3.19 23.07
C GLY A 47 -17.07 -4.42 22.78
N VAL A 48 -16.38 -4.46 21.63
CA VAL A 48 -15.49 -5.56 21.26
C VAL A 48 -14.18 -5.44 22.05
N LEU A 49 -13.55 -6.56 22.39
CA LEU A 49 -12.21 -6.52 23.00
C LEU A 49 -11.21 -5.82 22.07
N GLY A 50 -10.63 -4.72 22.55
CA GLY A 50 -9.57 -3.98 21.86
C GLY A 50 -8.23 -4.73 21.86
N MET A 51 -7.24 -4.16 21.17
CA MET A 51 -5.88 -4.72 21.17
C MET A 51 -5.21 -4.52 22.53
N SER A 52 -4.61 -5.59 23.07
CA SER A 52 -3.76 -5.52 24.25
C SER A 52 -2.44 -4.77 23.95
N GLY A 53 -1.77 -4.26 24.98
CA GLY A 53 -0.48 -3.59 24.81
C GLY A 53 0.59 -4.44 24.13
N GLU A 54 0.59 -5.77 24.34
CA GLU A 54 1.47 -6.69 23.63
C GLU A 54 1.11 -6.83 22.14
N GLN A 55 -0.18 -6.82 21.80
CA GLN A 55 -0.64 -6.87 20.42
C GLN A 55 -0.26 -5.59 19.67
N ILE A 56 -0.32 -4.42 20.33
CA ILE A 56 0.16 -3.15 19.76
C ILE A 56 1.67 -3.22 19.47
N LYS A 57 2.48 -3.70 20.42
CA LYS A 57 3.93 -3.87 20.20
C LYS A 57 4.24 -4.84 19.05
N LYS A 58 3.50 -5.96 18.94
CA LYS A 58 3.64 -6.89 17.81
C LYS A 58 3.23 -6.23 16.48
N HIS A 59 2.20 -5.39 16.51
CA HIS A 59 1.78 -4.63 15.33
C HIS A 59 2.85 -3.65 14.86
N GLU A 60 3.56 -2.97 15.77
CA GLU A 60 4.71 -2.11 15.40
C GLU A 60 5.81 -2.90 14.69
N ALA A 61 6.12 -4.12 15.15
CA ALA A 61 7.07 -5.00 14.48
C ALA A 61 6.58 -5.41 13.07
N ILE A 62 5.29 -5.69 12.92
CA ILE A 62 4.68 -5.97 11.60
C ILE A 62 4.79 -4.73 10.70
N LEU A 63 4.49 -3.53 11.21
CA LEU A 63 4.61 -2.28 10.46
C LEU A 63 6.04 -2.05 9.97
N TYR A 64 7.05 -2.43 10.75
CA TYR A 64 8.44 -2.33 10.32
C TYR A 64 8.72 -3.21 9.09
N VAL A 65 8.26 -4.46 9.10
CA VAL A 65 8.39 -5.38 7.96
C VAL A 65 7.61 -4.88 6.75
N VAL A 66 6.38 -4.41 6.95
CA VAL A 66 5.54 -3.82 5.89
C VAL A 66 6.23 -2.60 5.29
N ARG A 67 6.83 -1.72 6.10
CA ARG A 67 7.56 -0.53 5.63
C ARG A 67 8.72 -0.91 4.72
N ILE A 68 9.52 -1.90 5.10
CA ILE A 68 10.62 -2.42 4.26
C ILE A 68 10.06 -2.95 2.94
N GLY A 69 8.99 -3.75 2.99
CA GLY A 69 8.33 -4.27 1.79
C GLY A 69 7.84 -3.16 0.85
N VAL A 70 7.19 -2.13 1.39
CA VAL A 70 6.74 -0.96 0.63
C VAL A 70 7.90 -0.24 -0.04
N VAL A 71 9.00 -0.01 0.68
CA VAL A 71 10.21 0.61 0.11
C VAL A 71 10.74 -0.21 -1.06
N LEU A 72 10.82 -1.53 -0.93
CA LEU A 72 11.27 -2.41 -2.01
C LEU A 72 10.36 -2.36 -3.24
N ILE A 73 9.03 -2.34 -3.04
CA ILE A 73 8.07 -2.24 -4.14
C ILE A 73 8.19 -0.87 -4.83
N ILE A 74 8.35 0.22 -4.07
CA ILE A 74 8.57 1.56 -4.63
C ILE A 74 9.84 1.58 -5.49
N VAL A 75 10.95 1.02 -5.01
CA VAL A 75 12.19 0.91 -5.77
C VAL A 75 11.97 0.11 -7.07
N ALA A 76 11.24 -1.01 -6.99
CA ALA A 76 10.91 -1.80 -8.17
C ALA A 76 10.09 -1.03 -9.20
N GLU A 77 9.11 -0.22 -8.77
CA GLU A 77 8.32 0.63 -9.68
C GLU A 77 9.12 1.78 -10.28
N ILE A 78 10.04 2.39 -9.53
CA ILE A 78 10.97 3.40 -10.07
C ILE A 78 11.84 2.77 -11.16
N LEU A 79 12.44 1.59 -10.91
CA LEU A 79 13.25 0.88 -11.89
C LEU A 79 12.43 0.53 -13.14
N ARG A 80 11.20 0.04 -12.97
CA ARG A 80 10.30 -0.27 -14.08
C ARG A 80 9.97 0.98 -14.90
N MET A 81 9.69 2.11 -14.24
CA MET A 81 9.42 3.39 -14.91
C MET A 81 10.65 3.85 -15.72
N LEU A 82 11.85 3.73 -15.17
CA LEU A 82 13.10 4.05 -15.87
C LEU A 82 13.28 3.17 -17.11
N ILE A 83 13.08 1.86 -17.00
CA ILE A 83 13.19 0.92 -18.14
C ILE A 83 12.21 1.28 -19.25
N VAL A 84 10.94 1.54 -18.91
CA VAL A 84 9.93 1.91 -19.92
C VAL A 84 10.25 3.26 -20.56
N THR A 85 10.73 4.24 -19.79
CA THR A 85 11.12 5.56 -20.30
C THR A 85 12.30 5.47 -21.26
N ILE A 86 13.30 4.64 -20.95
CA ILE A 86 14.44 4.39 -21.84
C ILE A 86 13.99 3.66 -23.10
N LYS A 87 13.13 2.64 -22.96
CA LYS A 87 12.62 1.86 -24.10
C LYS A 87 11.77 2.70 -25.06
N ASN A 88 10.95 3.62 -24.55
CA ASN A 88 10.13 4.50 -25.39
C ASN A 88 10.92 5.66 -26.05
N ARG A 89 12.17 5.92 -25.63
CA ARG A 89 13.06 6.91 -26.25
C ARG A 89 13.87 6.34 -27.43
N ARG A 90 14.00 5.01 -27.55
CA ARG A 90 14.59 4.33 -28.70
C ARG A 90 13.50 3.92 -29.68
#